data_AF-A0A3N7I609-F1
#
_entry.id   AF-A0A3N7I609-F1
#
_cell.length_a   1.000
_cell.length_b   1.000
_cell.length_c   1.000
_cell.angle_alpha   90.00
_cell.angle_beta   90.00
_cell.angle_gamma   90.00
#
_symmetry.space_group_name_H-M   'P 1'
#
loop_
_entity.id
_entity.type
_entity.pdbx_description
1 polymer ?
#
loop_
_entity_poly.entity_id
_entity_poly.type
_entity_poly.pdbx_seq_one_letter_code
_entity_poly.pdbx_strand_id
1 'polypeptide(L)'
;MKNVRNAMLCLFLIPVLHTYGQLGDLKLVDWKPKSQLVVKETDITKPKYPVIDIHNHLGDLSNTQTYLEEMDKAGVWKCVSLDGRSMGDFYKDHLKVSQEIGGDRFIVFFRPDFSKISEPDFGIKEAEKLESAVKMGIRGLKISKELGLIVRDKENRVIPVD
;
A
#
# COMPACT_ATOMS: atom_id res chain seq x y z
N MET A 1 -82.85 32.40 -29.93
CA MET A 1 -83.38 31.04 -30.18
C MET A 1 -82.36 30.02 -29.71
N LYS A 2 -82.85 28.92 -29.14
CA LYS A 2 -82.18 28.02 -28.19
C LYS A 2 -80.91 27.36 -28.76
N ASN A 3 -79.76 27.55 -28.12
CA ASN A 3 -78.58 26.71 -28.34
C ASN A 3 -78.49 25.67 -27.21
N VAL A 4 -78.66 24.42 -27.62
CA VAL A 4 -78.70 23.24 -26.76
C VAL A 4 -77.26 22.80 -26.45
N ARG A 5 -77.02 22.57 -25.15
CA ARG A 5 -75.85 21.91 -24.55
C ARG A 5 -75.55 20.57 -25.24
N ASN A 6 -74.30 20.35 -25.62
CA ASN A 6 -73.70 19.02 -25.61
C ASN A 6 -72.48 19.06 -24.68
N ALA A 7 -72.65 18.46 -23.49
CA ALA A 7 -71.59 18.26 -22.53
C ALA A 7 -70.70 17.11 -23.01
N MET A 8 -69.49 17.43 -23.43
CA MET A 8 -68.48 16.44 -23.78
C MET A 8 -67.80 15.98 -22.49
N LEU A 9 -68.06 14.75 -22.10
CA LEU A 9 -67.52 14.10 -20.91
C LEU A 9 -66.02 13.83 -21.14
N CYS A 10 -65.14 14.69 -20.63
CA CYS A 10 -63.69 14.43 -20.64
C CYS A 10 -63.36 13.38 -19.57
N LEU A 11 -63.13 12.13 -19.99
CA LEU A 11 -62.45 11.13 -19.17
C LEU A 11 -61.00 11.59 -18.95
N PHE A 12 -60.68 12.06 -17.75
CA PHE A 12 -59.29 12.21 -17.32
C PHE A 12 -58.70 10.82 -17.08
N LEU A 13 -57.96 10.31 -18.07
CA LEU A 13 -57.01 9.21 -17.88
C LEU A 13 -55.90 9.71 -16.95
N ILE A 14 -56.00 9.39 -15.66
CA ILE A 14 -54.87 9.54 -14.73
C ILE A 14 -53.86 8.45 -15.12
N PRO A 15 -52.67 8.80 -15.64
CA PRO A 15 -51.63 7.79 -15.82
C PRO A 15 -51.25 7.28 -14.44
N VAL A 16 -51.52 6.01 -14.18
CA VAL A 16 -50.99 5.30 -13.01
C VAL A 16 -49.48 5.31 -13.18
N LEU A 17 -48.81 6.23 -12.49
CA LEU A 17 -47.37 6.21 -12.29
C LEU A 17 -47.05 4.88 -11.60
N HIS A 18 -46.69 3.88 -12.39
CA HIS A 18 -46.03 2.69 -11.87
C HIS A 18 -44.72 3.15 -11.28
N THR A 19 -44.66 3.29 -9.95
CA THR A 19 -43.40 3.29 -9.23
C THR A 19 -42.79 1.92 -9.48
N TYR A 20 -41.92 1.82 -10.49
CA TYR A 20 -40.97 0.73 -10.57
C TYR A 20 -40.05 0.90 -9.35
N GLY A 21 -40.48 0.35 -8.22
CA GLY A 21 -39.58 0.05 -7.12
C GLY A 21 -38.55 -0.90 -7.70
N GLN A 22 -37.34 -0.39 -7.94
CA GLN A 22 -36.23 -1.21 -8.38
C GLN A 22 -35.86 -2.13 -7.22
N LEU A 23 -36.52 -3.28 -7.13
CA LEU A 23 -36.03 -4.45 -6.40
C LEU A 23 -34.84 -4.99 -7.20
N GLY A 24 -33.76 -4.20 -7.22
CA GLY A 24 -32.51 -4.56 -7.86
C GLY A 24 -31.67 -5.40 -6.91
N ASP A 25 -31.26 -6.56 -7.37
CA ASP A 25 -30.29 -7.50 -6.80
C ASP A 25 -28.87 -6.86 -6.72
N LEU A 26 -28.77 -5.66 -6.12
CA LEU A 26 -27.49 -4.96 -5.96
C LEU A 26 -26.73 -5.61 -4.81
N LYS A 27 -25.78 -6.47 -5.15
CA LYS A 27 -24.88 -7.05 -4.15
C LYS A 27 -24.03 -5.96 -3.54
N LEU A 28 -23.66 -6.13 -2.27
CA LEU A 28 -22.77 -5.20 -1.57
C LEU A 28 -21.42 -5.02 -2.31
N VAL A 29 -20.93 -6.06 -2.99
CA VAL A 29 -19.71 -6.01 -3.82
C VAL A 29 -19.84 -5.09 -5.03
N ASP A 30 -21.07 -4.90 -5.53
CA ASP A 30 -21.37 -4.07 -6.70
C ASP A 30 -21.80 -2.65 -6.29
N TRP A 31 -21.99 -2.40 -4.99
CA TRP A 31 -22.38 -1.09 -4.49
C TRP A 31 -21.21 -0.10 -4.56
N LYS A 32 -21.34 0.90 -5.44
CA LYS A 32 -20.41 2.02 -5.59
C LYS A 32 -21.08 3.32 -5.13
N PRO A 33 -21.18 3.57 -3.80
CA PRO A 33 -21.81 4.78 -3.30
C PRO A 33 -21.08 6.02 -3.80
N LYS A 34 -21.83 7.00 -4.31
CA LYS A 34 -21.30 8.34 -4.60
C LYS A 34 -21.59 9.24 -3.40
N SER A 35 -20.55 9.87 -2.86
CA SER A 35 -20.72 10.88 -1.81
C SER A 35 -21.73 11.94 -2.27
N GLN A 36 -22.74 12.21 -1.44
CA GLN A 36 -23.68 13.32 -1.63
C GLN A 36 -23.27 14.57 -0.83
N LEU A 37 -22.11 14.52 -0.16
CA LEU A 37 -21.59 15.62 0.63
C LEU A 37 -21.10 16.73 -0.30
N VAL A 38 -21.81 17.86 -0.31
CA VAL A 38 -21.40 19.06 -1.04
C VAL A 38 -20.62 19.96 -0.10
N VAL A 39 -19.30 19.94 -0.21
CA VAL A 39 -18.38 20.78 0.55
C VAL A 39 -17.31 21.31 -0.39
N LYS A 40 -16.61 22.37 0.03
CA LYS A 40 -15.42 22.84 -0.70
C LYS A 40 -14.36 21.73 -0.68
N GLU A 41 -13.96 21.28 -1.86
CA GLU A 41 -12.81 20.39 -2.04
C GLU A 41 -11.53 21.23 -2.24
N THR A 42 -10.41 20.74 -1.73
CA THR A 42 -9.09 21.33 -1.98
C THR A 42 -8.16 20.21 -2.38
N ASP A 43 -7.76 20.21 -3.65
CA ASP A 43 -6.88 19.19 -4.21
C ASP A 43 -5.41 19.56 -3.91
N ILE A 44 -4.75 18.72 -3.12
CA ILE A 44 -3.33 18.86 -2.76
C ILE A 44 -2.59 17.63 -3.29
N THR A 45 -1.94 17.81 -4.44
CA THR A 45 -1.26 16.72 -5.15
C THR A 45 0.19 16.52 -4.73
N LYS A 46 0.77 17.49 -3.99
CA LYS A 46 2.15 17.43 -3.48
C LYS A 46 2.25 18.01 -2.07
N PRO A 47 3.16 17.48 -1.23
CA PRO A 47 3.36 18.01 0.11
C PRO A 47 4.02 19.39 0.07
N LYS A 48 3.65 20.24 1.02
CA LYS A 48 4.26 21.59 1.19
C LYS A 48 5.71 21.53 1.65
N TYR A 49 6.11 20.45 2.32
CA TYR A 49 7.44 20.23 2.89
C TYR A 49 8.01 18.89 2.41
N PRO A 50 9.34 18.68 2.47
CA PRO A 50 9.94 17.40 2.14
C PRO A 50 9.35 16.26 2.98
N VAL A 51 8.93 15.18 2.32
CA VAL A 51 8.39 13.97 2.96
C VAL A 51 9.38 12.82 2.83
N ILE A 52 9.60 12.10 3.92
CA ILE A 52 10.28 10.80 3.90
C ILE A 52 9.22 9.73 4.10
N ASP A 53 9.03 8.88 3.10
CA ASP A 53 8.17 7.70 3.23
C ASP A 53 8.97 6.56 3.87
N ILE A 54 8.61 6.17 5.08
CA ILE A 54 9.38 5.27 5.93
C ILE A 54 9.05 3.78 5.72
N HIS A 55 8.01 3.45 4.95
CA HIS A 55 7.50 2.08 4.89
C HIS A 55 7.16 1.64 3.47
N ASN A 56 8.16 1.16 2.75
CA ASN A 56 7.96 0.56 1.43
C ASN A 56 8.61 -0.81 1.28
N HIS A 57 8.09 -1.57 0.32
CA HIS A 57 8.61 -2.86 -0.10
C HIS A 57 9.10 -2.77 -1.54
N LEU A 58 10.37 -2.39 -1.71
CA LEU A 58 10.99 -2.09 -3.00
C LEU A 58 11.93 -3.24 -3.46
N GLY A 59 11.65 -4.46 -3.03
CA GLY A 59 12.50 -5.63 -3.31
C GLY A 59 12.55 -6.08 -4.78
N ASP A 60 11.68 -5.56 -5.65
CA ASP A 60 11.79 -5.77 -7.10
C ASP A 60 12.66 -4.68 -7.72
N LEU A 61 13.95 -4.98 -7.82
CA LEU A 61 14.98 -4.03 -8.25
C LEU A 61 14.79 -3.58 -9.71
N SER A 62 14.08 -4.35 -10.54
CA SER A 62 13.79 -3.99 -11.93
C SER A 62 12.89 -2.75 -12.05
N ASN A 63 12.11 -2.48 -11.01
CA ASN A 63 11.18 -1.35 -10.93
C ASN A 63 11.75 -0.12 -10.22
N THR A 64 13.03 -0.13 -9.80
CA THR A 64 13.63 0.97 -9.02
C THR A 64 13.52 2.33 -9.71
N GLN A 65 13.70 2.37 -11.03
CA GLN A 65 13.52 3.59 -11.83
C GLN A 65 12.07 4.10 -11.75
N THR A 66 11.10 3.20 -11.94
CA THR A 66 9.67 3.52 -11.81
C THR A 66 9.34 4.04 -10.41
N TYR A 67 9.91 3.44 -9.35
CA TYR A 67 9.71 3.93 -7.97
C TYR A 67 10.18 5.37 -7.79
N LEU A 68 11.34 5.72 -8.36
CA LEU A 68 11.87 7.08 -8.30
C LEU A 68 10.94 8.07 -9.02
N GLU A 69 10.41 7.69 -10.17
CA GLU A 69 9.45 8.51 -10.92
C GLU A 69 8.15 8.73 -10.15
N GLU A 70 7.61 7.71 -9.50
CA GLU A 70 6.42 7.84 -8.65
C GLU A 70 6.69 8.71 -7.41
N MET A 71 7.88 8.59 -6.81
CA MET A 71 8.30 9.50 -5.74
C MET A 71 8.30 10.96 -6.20
N ASP A 72 8.85 11.26 -7.38
CA ASP A 72 8.90 12.63 -7.92
C ASP A 72 7.51 13.18 -8.28
N LYS A 73 6.61 12.32 -8.79
CA LYS A 73 5.20 12.65 -9.04
C LYS A 73 4.47 13.00 -7.75
N ALA A 74 4.67 12.21 -6.69
CA ALA A 74 4.05 12.41 -5.38
C ALA A 74 4.73 13.50 -4.53
N GLY A 75 5.92 13.97 -4.92
CA GLY A 75 6.72 14.91 -4.12
C GLY A 75 7.36 14.28 -2.87
N VAL A 76 7.62 12.97 -2.90
CA VAL A 76 8.32 12.24 -1.84
C VAL A 76 9.82 12.48 -1.99
N TRP A 77 10.44 13.05 -0.95
CA TRP A 77 11.85 13.38 -0.96
C TRP A 77 12.74 12.17 -0.76
N LYS A 78 12.44 11.28 0.18
CA LYS A 78 13.19 10.02 0.34
C LYS A 78 12.23 8.88 0.65
N CYS A 79 12.62 7.67 0.29
CA CYS A 79 11.84 6.48 0.54
C CYS A 79 12.68 5.42 1.23
N VAL A 80 12.11 4.75 2.22
CA VAL A 80 12.75 3.66 2.94
C VAL A 80 12.23 2.33 2.44
N SER A 81 13.16 1.52 1.95
CA SER A 81 12.93 0.13 1.58
C SER A 81 13.18 -0.80 2.76
N LEU A 82 12.18 -1.60 3.07
CA LEU A 82 12.17 -2.59 4.15
C LEU A 82 12.60 -3.99 3.69
N ASP A 83 13.21 -4.10 2.51
CA ASP A 83 13.52 -5.37 1.85
C ASP A 83 15.03 -5.63 1.68
N GLY A 84 15.89 -4.99 2.49
CA GLY A 84 17.31 -5.29 2.57
C GLY A 84 17.59 -6.64 3.24
N ARG A 85 17.15 -7.74 2.63
CA ARG A 85 17.24 -9.10 3.19
C ARG A 85 18.69 -9.56 3.34
N SER A 86 19.01 -10.09 4.52
CA SER A 86 20.24 -10.83 4.81
C SER A 86 20.32 -12.16 4.06
N MET A 87 19.17 -12.80 3.83
CA MET A 87 19.08 -14.04 3.05
C MET A 87 19.68 -13.84 1.66
N GLY A 88 20.68 -14.65 1.32
CA GLY A 88 21.40 -14.57 0.06
C GLY A 88 22.16 -13.25 -0.15
N ASP A 89 22.44 -12.49 0.91
CA ASP A 89 23.09 -11.17 0.86
C ASP A 89 22.38 -10.13 -0.04
N PHE A 90 21.08 -10.31 -0.28
CA PHE A 90 20.31 -9.45 -1.20
C PHE A 90 20.35 -7.95 -0.84
N TYR A 91 20.56 -7.61 0.44
CA TYR A 91 20.77 -6.21 0.87
C TYR A 91 21.90 -5.50 0.12
N LYS A 92 22.92 -6.22 -0.35
CA LYS A 92 24.04 -5.66 -1.12
C LYS A 92 23.58 -5.19 -2.49
N ASP A 93 22.88 -6.05 -3.23
CA ASP A 93 22.34 -5.72 -4.55
C ASP A 93 21.28 -4.63 -4.45
N HIS A 94 20.41 -4.71 -3.44
CA HIS A 94 19.39 -3.69 -3.18
C HIS A 94 20.02 -2.32 -2.98
N LEU A 95 21.02 -2.22 -2.09
CA LEU A 95 21.72 -0.97 -1.82
C LEU A 95 22.43 -0.44 -3.07
N LYS A 96 23.12 -1.32 -3.81
CA LYS A 96 23.81 -0.96 -5.04
C LYS A 96 22.86 -0.34 -6.07
N VAL A 97 21.78 -1.04 -6.42
CA VAL A 97 20.81 -0.55 -7.42
C VAL A 97 20.11 0.73 -6.94
N SER A 98 19.77 0.80 -5.65
CA SER A 98 19.19 2.00 -5.03
C SER A 98 20.11 3.22 -5.17
N GLN A 99 21.41 3.04 -4.96
CA GLN A 99 22.41 4.11 -5.10
C GLN A 99 22.67 4.48 -6.57
N GLU A 100 22.75 3.48 -7.45
CA GLU A 100 22.97 3.69 -8.89
C GLU A 100 21.83 4.49 -9.55
N ILE A 101 20.58 4.21 -9.18
CA ILE A 101 19.41 4.85 -9.78
C ILE A 101 18.97 6.10 -9.01
N GLY A 102 18.83 5.99 -7.69
CA GLY A 102 18.26 7.04 -6.86
C GLY A 102 19.26 7.80 -6.00
N GLY A 103 20.56 7.47 -6.03
CA GLY A 103 21.55 8.10 -5.16
C GLY A 103 21.17 7.97 -3.68
N ASP A 104 20.90 9.10 -3.03
CA ASP A 104 20.49 9.17 -1.63
C ASP A 104 18.96 9.20 -1.41
N ARG A 105 18.17 9.04 -2.49
CA ARG A 105 16.69 9.08 -2.45
C ARG A 105 16.09 7.81 -1.85
N PHE A 106 16.80 6.68 -1.92
CA PHE A 106 16.39 5.42 -1.29
C PHE A 106 17.26 5.11 -0.08
N ILE A 107 16.61 4.78 1.04
CA ILE A 107 17.25 4.30 2.26
C ILE A 107 16.87 2.84 2.43
N VAL A 108 17.85 1.94 2.53
CA VAL A 108 17.56 0.52 2.70
C VAL A 108 17.73 0.15 4.17
N PHE A 109 16.78 -0.60 4.71
CA PHE A 109 16.86 -1.21 6.05
C PHE A 109 17.27 -2.68 5.92
N PHE A 110 18.23 -3.09 6.75
CA PHE A 110 18.63 -4.49 6.89
C PHE A 110 17.49 -5.31 7.48
N ARG A 111 17.27 -6.50 6.96
CA ARG A 111 16.28 -7.46 7.45
C ARG A 111 17.00 -8.79 7.74
N PRO A 112 17.17 -9.17 9.02
CA PRO A 112 17.81 -10.42 9.39
C PRO A 112 17.08 -11.64 8.83
N ASP A 113 17.83 -12.72 8.59
CA ASP A 113 17.29 -13.98 8.11
C ASP A 113 16.86 -14.91 9.25
N PHE A 114 15.69 -14.66 9.82
CA PHE A 114 15.16 -15.45 10.93
C PHE A 114 14.88 -16.92 10.60
N SER A 115 14.96 -17.35 9.33
CA SER A 115 14.89 -18.79 9.01
C SER A 115 16.05 -19.58 9.63
N LYS A 116 17.14 -18.89 9.98
CA LYS A 116 18.36 -19.45 10.59
C LYS A 116 18.43 -19.30 12.10
N ILE A 117 17.36 -18.84 12.75
CA ILE A 117 17.36 -18.50 14.19
C ILE A 117 17.75 -19.65 15.13
N SER A 118 17.57 -20.90 14.68
CA SER A 118 17.97 -22.11 15.44
C SER A 118 19.42 -22.55 15.20
N GLU A 119 20.14 -21.90 14.28
CA GLU A 119 21.56 -22.20 14.03
C GLU A 119 22.43 -21.66 15.18
N PRO A 120 23.55 -22.34 15.50
CA PRO A 120 24.54 -21.81 16.43
C PRO A 120 25.04 -20.42 15.98
N ASP A 121 25.19 -19.52 16.94
CA ASP A 121 25.68 -18.16 16.76
C ASP A 121 24.86 -17.29 15.79
N PHE A 122 23.59 -17.63 15.53
CA PHE A 122 22.71 -16.87 14.64
C PHE A 122 22.76 -15.35 14.89
N GLY A 123 22.56 -14.94 16.15
CA GLY A 123 22.53 -13.52 16.51
C GLY A 123 23.86 -12.81 16.25
N ILE A 124 24.98 -13.48 16.54
CA ILE A 124 26.33 -12.94 16.28
C ILE A 124 26.53 -12.76 14.77
N LYS A 125 26.23 -13.79 13.97
CA LYS A 125 26.38 -13.77 12.51
C LYS A 125 25.52 -12.69 11.84
N GLU A 126 24.26 -12.54 12.25
CA GLU A 126 23.40 -11.50 11.68
C GLU A 126 23.79 -10.08 12.15
N ALA A 127 24.31 -9.92 13.37
CA ALA A 127 24.85 -8.66 13.85
C ALA A 127 26.11 -8.24 13.06
N GLU A 128 27.05 -9.17 12.81
CA GLU A 128 28.25 -8.91 11.99
C GLU A 128 27.90 -8.47 10.57
N LYS A 129 26.87 -9.09 9.97
CA LYS A 129 26.35 -8.66 8.67
C LYS A 129 25.72 -7.29 8.74
N LEU A 130 24.93 -7.00 9.77
CA LEU A 130 24.33 -5.67 9.97
C LEU A 130 25.42 -4.60 10.09
N GLU A 131 26.47 -4.82 10.89
CA GLU A 131 27.60 -3.90 11.01
C GLU A 131 28.28 -3.64 9.66
N SER A 132 28.50 -4.70 8.89
CA SER A 132 29.07 -4.61 7.54
C SER A 132 28.14 -3.84 6.60
N ALA A 133 26.84 -4.11 6.66
CA ALA A 133 25.83 -3.43 5.86
C ALA A 133 25.73 -1.93 6.19
N VAL A 134 25.82 -1.56 7.47
CA VAL A 134 25.86 -0.15 7.91
C VAL A 134 27.08 0.57 7.34
N LYS A 135 28.26 -0.06 7.36
CA LYS A 135 29.48 0.49 6.73
C LYS A 135 29.32 0.71 5.22
N MET A 136 28.52 -0.12 4.54
CA MET A 136 28.24 0.02 3.11
C MET A 136 27.25 1.15 2.78
N GLY A 137 26.33 1.49 3.69
CA GLY A 137 25.31 2.51 3.42
C GLY A 137 23.90 2.18 3.91
N ILE A 138 23.65 1.00 4.46
CA ILE A 138 22.38 0.68 5.12
C ILE A 138 22.19 1.62 6.34
N ARG A 139 20.97 2.09 6.57
CA ARG A 139 20.66 3.08 7.64
C ARG A 139 19.50 2.69 8.54
N GLY A 140 19.15 1.41 8.60
CA GLY A 140 18.20 0.93 9.58
C GLY A 140 18.09 -0.59 9.63
N LEU A 141 17.25 -1.05 10.54
CA LEU A 141 16.99 -2.45 10.82
C LEU A 141 15.47 -2.67 10.81
N LYS A 142 15.02 -3.75 10.18
CA LYS A 142 13.66 -4.25 10.23
C LYS A 142 13.64 -5.65 10.83
N ILE A 143 12.89 -5.79 11.90
CA ILE A 143 12.41 -7.08 12.38
C ILE A 143 11.12 -7.40 11.62
N SER A 144 11.13 -8.48 10.85
CA SER A 144 9.96 -8.88 10.06
C SER A 144 8.87 -9.43 10.96
N LYS A 145 7.62 -9.05 10.68
CA LYS A 145 6.42 -9.63 11.32
C LYS A 145 6.31 -11.15 11.16
N GLU A 146 7.07 -11.74 10.25
CA GLU A 146 7.15 -13.21 10.12
C GLU A 146 7.70 -13.86 11.40
N LEU A 147 8.61 -13.16 12.11
CA LEU A 147 8.98 -13.51 13.47
C LEU A 147 7.77 -13.28 14.38
N GLY A 148 7.31 -14.31 15.07
CA GLY A 148 6.06 -14.27 15.84
C GLY A 148 4.84 -14.82 15.10
N LEU A 149 4.84 -14.86 13.76
CA LEU A 149 3.68 -15.34 12.99
C LEU A 149 3.91 -16.68 12.30
N ILE A 150 5.08 -16.90 11.70
CA ILE A 150 5.34 -18.08 10.86
C ILE A 150 6.73 -18.70 11.02
N VAL A 151 7.72 -17.96 11.53
CA VAL A 151 9.07 -18.51 11.77
C VAL A 151 8.99 -19.56 12.88
N ARG A 152 9.67 -20.69 12.68
CA ARG A 152 9.63 -21.84 13.59
C ARG A 152 11.00 -22.17 14.16
N ASP A 153 11.02 -22.68 15.38
CA ASP A 153 12.21 -23.25 16.02
C ASP A 153 12.52 -24.67 15.49
N LYS A 154 13.60 -25.26 16.00
CA LYS A 154 14.04 -26.63 15.67
C LYS A 154 13.02 -27.71 16.06
N GLU A 155 12.11 -27.42 17.01
CA GLU A 155 10.99 -28.28 17.39
C GLU A 155 9.72 -28.00 16.56
N ASN A 156 9.82 -27.21 15.49
CA ASN A 156 8.73 -26.84 14.58
C ASN A 156 7.61 -26.01 15.27
N ARG A 157 7.90 -25.34 16.38
CA ARG A 157 6.98 -24.43 17.08
C ARG A 157 7.18 -23.01 16.58
N VAL A 158 6.10 -22.24 16.45
CA VAL A 158 6.21 -20.81 16.10
C VAL A 158 6.95 -20.09 17.23
N ILE A 159 7.92 -19.27 16.86
CA ILE A 159 8.75 -18.55 17.82
C ILE A 159 7.93 -17.40 18.41
N PRO A 160 7.74 -17.35 19.74
CA PRO A 160 7.00 -16.27 20.37
C PRO A 160 7.79 -14.95 20.29
N VAL A 161 7.05 -13.85 20.23
CA VAL A 161 7.55 -12.48 20.41
C VAL A 161 6.70 -11.86 21.52
N ASP A 162 7.34 -11.33 22.56
CA ASP A 162 6.70 -10.71 23.73
C ASP A 162 6.89 -9.19 23.77
#